data_AF-A0A2X3K9M6-F1
#
_entry.id   AF-A0A2X3K9M6-F1
#
_cell.length_a   1.000
_cell.length_b   1.000
_cell.length_c   1.000
_cell.angle_alpha   90.00
_cell.angle_beta   90.00
_cell.angle_gamma   90.00
#
_symmetry.space_group_name_H-M   'P 1'
#
loop_
_entity.id
_entity.type
_entity.pdbx_description
1 polymer ?
#
loop_
_entity_poly.entity_id
_entity_poly.type
_entity_poly.pdbx_seq_one_letter_code
_entity_poly.pdbx_strand_id
1 'polypeptide(L)'
;MTQALKVAQQSNIKLPQVQQVDQVSQDSMFMLGSEALSSMVENEATRPLTFSDQYYQTRQNLLEVQALEVAPDSVHAYRYVMKPTLPIRRDSPKKAITLVLAVLIGGMIGAGVVLGRNALRGYKAKAE
;
A
#
# COMPACT_ATOMS: atom_id res chain seq x y z
N MET A 1 16.16 -10.51 -43.92
CA MET A 1 15.45 -10.65 -45.22
C MET A 1 16.30 -10.17 -46.39
N THR A 2 16.87 -8.97 -46.36
CA THR A 2 17.74 -8.42 -47.43
C THR A 2 18.92 -9.35 -47.81
N GLN A 3 19.57 -9.94 -46.81
CA GLN A 3 20.64 -10.92 -47.04
C GLN A 3 20.14 -12.22 -47.71
N ALA A 4 18.99 -12.74 -47.27
CA ALA A 4 18.37 -13.93 -47.86
C ALA A 4 17.90 -13.66 -49.30
N LEU A 5 17.42 -12.44 -49.60
CA LEU A 5 17.06 -12.02 -50.95
C LEU A 5 18.28 -12.02 -51.88
N LYS A 6 19.42 -11.50 -51.42
CA LYS A 6 20.67 -11.50 -52.20
C LYS A 6 21.12 -12.93 -52.52
N VAL A 7 21.05 -13.83 -51.55
CA VAL A 7 21.38 -15.26 -51.74
C VAL A 7 20.40 -15.92 -52.70
N ALA A 8 19.09 -15.73 -52.54
CA ALA A 8 18.07 -16.30 -53.42
C ALA A 8 18.22 -15.82 -54.89
N GLN A 9 18.57 -14.55 -55.10
CA GLN A 9 18.86 -13.99 -56.42
C GLN A 9 20.12 -14.63 -57.04
N GLN A 10 21.20 -14.76 -56.27
CA GLN A 10 22.45 -15.37 -56.74
C GLN A 10 22.30 -16.87 -57.02
N SER A 11 21.48 -17.56 -56.25
CA SER A 11 21.15 -18.98 -56.45
C SER A 11 20.03 -19.22 -57.47
N ASN A 12 19.50 -18.17 -58.10
CA ASN A 12 18.43 -18.21 -59.11
C ASN A 12 17.15 -18.94 -58.64
N ILE A 13 16.83 -18.82 -57.34
CA ILE A 13 15.63 -19.39 -56.73
C ILE A 13 14.52 -18.34 -56.79
N LYS A 14 13.62 -18.48 -57.76
CA LYS A 14 12.50 -17.54 -57.98
C LYS A 14 11.25 -17.89 -57.16
N LEU A 15 10.87 -19.17 -57.18
CA LEU A 15 9.68 -19.70 -56.51
C LEU A 15 10.04 -20.40 -55.19
N PRO A 16 9.11 -20.49 -54.22
CA PRO A 16 9.34 -21.21 -52.97
C PRO A 16 9.64 -22.69 -53.22
N GLN A 17 10.71 -23.22 -52.61
CA GLN A 17 11.11 -24.63 -52.73
C GLN A 17 10.75 -25.49 -51.51
N VAL A 18 10.06 -24.91 -50.52
CA VAL A 18 9.73 -25.58 -49.25
C VAL A 18 8.23 -25.87 -49.20
N GLN A 19 7.86 -27.13 -48.93
CA GLN A 19 6.46 -27.57 -48.89
C GLN A 19 5.83 -27.51 -47.49
N GLN A 20 6.66 -27.54 -46.42
CA GLN A 20 6.22 -27.43 -45.03
C GLN A 20 7.27 -26.64 -44.24
N VAL A 21 6.84 -25.65 -43.45
CA VAL A 21 7.72 -24.85 -42.61
C VAL A 21 7.03 -24.55 -41.29
N ASP A 22 7.59 -25.06 -40.18
CA ASP A 22 7.14 -24.70 -38.84
C ASP A 22 7.74 -23.35 -38.39
N GLN A 23 9.04 -23.14 -38.64
CA GLN A 23 9.73 -21.86 -38.43
C GLN A 23 10.82 -21.64 -39.49
N VAL A 24 10.78 -20.48 -40.16
CA VAL A 24 11.81 -20.08 -41.13
C VAL A 24 13.01 -19.51 -40.35
N SER A 25 14.12 -20.25 -40.32
CA SER A 25 15.38 -19.73 -39.78
C SER A 25 16.06 -18.80 -40.79
N GLN A 26 16.98 -17.96 -40.31
CA GLN A 26 17.70 -17.01 -41.18
C GLN A 26 18.48 -17.70 -42.31
N ASP A 27 18.94 -18.93 -42.07
CA ASP A 27 19.72 -19.72 -43.02
C ASP A 27 18.86 -20.43 -44.06
N SER A 28 17.58 -20.73 -43.78
CA SER A 28 16.66 -21.34 -44.76
C SER A 28 15.75 -20.32 -45.45
N MET A 29 15.79 -19.05 -45.03
CA MET A 29 14.93 -17.98 -45.52
C MET A 29 15.04 -17.74 -47.03
N PHE A 30 16.20 -18.03 -47.65
CA PHE A 30 16.40 -17.88 -49.10
C PHE A 30 15.57 -18.88 -49.93
N MET A 31 15.13 -19.99 -49.34
CA MET A 31 14.31 -21.01 -50.02
C MET A 31 12.87 -20.55 -50.28
N LEU A 32 12.45 -19.42 -49.68
CA LEU A 32 11.15 -18.78 -49.93
C LEU A 32 11.07 -18.16 -51.33
N GLY A 33 12.21 -17.94 -51.99
CA GLY A 33 12.29 -17.37 -53.34
C GLY A 33 12.46 -15.86 -53.36
N SER A 34 13.10 -15.35 -54.40
CA SER A 34 13.45 -13.93 -54.53
C SER A 34 12.25 -13.00 -54.70
N GLU A 35 11.16 -13.47 -55.33
CA GLU A 35 9.94 -12.68 -55.58
C GLU A 35 9.13 -12.44 -54.29
N ALA A 36 8.97 -13.49 -53.47
CA ALA A 36 8.31 -13.37 -52.17
C ALA A 36 9.15 -12.49 -51.22
N LEU A 37 10.47 -12.67 -51.21
CA LEU A 37 11.38 -11.88 -50.39
C LEU A 37 11.43 -10.40 -50.82
N SER A 38 11.31 -10.09 -52.12
CA SER A 38 11.29 -8.70 -52.60
C SER A 38 10.00 -8.00 -52.16
N SER A 39 8.86 -8.67 -52.29
CA SER A 39 7.58 -8.13 -51.82
C SER A 39 7.56 -7.92 -50.30
N MET A 40 8.19 -8.81 -49.52
CA MET A 40 8.33 -8.65 -48.07
C MET A 40 9.19 -7.45 -47.68
N VAL A 41 10.23 -7.13 -48.46
CA VAL A 41 11.09 -5.96 -48.24
C VAL A 41 10.37 -4.67 -48.65
N GLU A 42 9.64 -4.69 -49.78
CA GLU A 42 8.86 -3.53 -50.22
C GLU A 42 7.74 -3.17 -49.24
N ASN A 43 7.09 -4.17 -48.65
CA ASN A 43 5.99 -3.99 -47.69
C ASN A 43 6.45 -4.09 -46.22
N GLU A 44 7.74 -3.87 -45.95
CA GLU A 44 8.32 -3.99 -44.61
C GLU A 44 7.61 -3.07 -43.59
N ALA A 45 7.26 -1.85 -44.00
CA ALA A 45 6.62 -0.86 -43.14
C ALA A 45 5.22 -1.26 -42.64
N THR A 46 4.49 -2.06 -43.43
CA THR A 46 3.13 -2.52 -43.09
C THR A 46 3.10 -3.88 -42.41
N ARG A 47 4.27 -4.51 -42.21
CA ARG A 47 4.36 -5.84 -41.64
C ARG A 47 3.97 -5.83 -40.15
N PRO A 48 3.06 -6.70 -39.69
CA PRO A 48 2.72 -6.81 -38.29
C PRO A 48 3.94 -7.16 -37.44
N LEU A 49 4.08 -6.46 -36.32
CA LEU A 49 5.08 -6.78 -35.31
C LEU A 49 4.65 -8.01 -34.52
N THR A 50 5.56 -8.96 -34.34
CA THR A 50 5.37 -10.09 -33.43
C THR A 50 5.89 -9.70 -32.06
N PHE A 51 5.00 -9.63 -31.08
CA PHE A 51 5.37 -9.36 -29.69
C PHE A 51 5.49 -10.66 -28.89
N SER A 52 6.30 -10.63 -27.83
CA SER A 52 6.36 -11.71 -26.86
C SER A 52 5.12 -11.74 -25.97
N ASP A 53 4.89 -12.85 -25.28
CA ASP A 53 3.78 -13.00 -24.33
C ASP A 53 3.80 -11.93 -23.24
N GLN A 54 4.99 -11.48 -22.82
CA GLN A 54 5.15 -10.43 -21.81
C GLN A 54 4.53 -9.09 -22.21
N TYR A 55 4.54 -8.75 -23.51
CA TYR A 55 3.89 -7.53 -24.00
C TYR A 55 2.39 -7.57 -23.76
N TYR A 56 1.75 -8.70 -24.10
CA TYR A 56 0.31 -8.88 -23.92
C TYR A 56 -0.07 -8.92 -22.43
N GLN A 57 0.75 -9.57 -21.60
CA GLN A 57 0.58 -9.54 -20.13
C GLN A 57 0.67 -8.12 -19.59
N THR A 58 1.66 -7.35 -20.00
CA THR A 58 1.85 -5.97 -19.54
C THR A 58 0.69 -5.07 -19.98
N ARG A 59 0.23 -5.25 -21.23
CA ARG A 59 -0.95 -4.53 -21.74
C ARG A 59 -2.21 -4.87 -20.95
N GLN A 60 -2.41 -6.14 -20.62
CA GLN A 60 -3.53 -6.58 -19.81
C GLN A 60 -3.48 -5.95 -18.40
N ASN A 61 -2.32 -6.03 -17.73
CA ASN A 61 -2.12 -5.42 -16.41
C ASN A 61 -2.38 -3.90 -16.43
N LEU A 62 -1.98 -3.21 -17.50
CA LEU A 62 -2.24 -1.78 -17.65
C LEU A 62 -3.74 -1.49 -17.73
N LEU A 63 -4.49 -2.27 -18.52
CA LEU A 63 -5.93 -2.12 -18.64
C LEU A 63 -6.64 -2.41 -17.31
N GLU A 64 -6.18 -3.44 -16.59
CA GLU A 64 -6.72 -3.79 -15.27
C GLU A 64 -6.49 -2.68 -14.24
N VAL A 65 -5.28 -2.10 -14.20
CA VAL A 65 -4.98 -0.96 -13.32
C VAL A 65 -5.79 0.28 -13.71
N GLN A 66 -6.00 0.51 -15.01
CA GLN A 66 -6.80 1.64 -15.48
C GLN A 66 -8.30 1.48 -15.18
N ALA A 67 -8.81 0.24 -15.19
CA ALA A 67 -10.19 -0.09 -14.86
C ALA A 67 -10.45 -0.18 -13.34
N LEU A 68 -9.40 -0.13 -12.51
CA LEU A 68 -9.52 -0.23 -11.06
C LEU A 68 -10.12 1.05 -10.48
N GLU A 69 -11.37 0.97 -10.03
CA GLU A 69 -11.99 2.03 -9.24
C GLU A 69 -11.59 1.91 -7.77
N VAL A 70 -10.78 2.86 -7.31
CA VAL A 70 -10.40 2.93 -5.89
C VAL A 70 -11.55 3.54 -5.10
N ALA A 71 -12.16 2.74 -4.22
CA ALA A 71 -13.14 3.22 -3.24
C ALA A 71 -12.41 3.52 -1.91
N PRO A 72 -11.90 4.76 -1.69
CA PRO A 72 -11.14 5.10 -0.48
C PRO A 72 -11.95 4.86 0.80
N ASP A 73 -13.29 4.95 0.71
CA ASP A 73 -14.22 4.73 1.82
C ASP A 73 -14.24 3.27 2.31
N SER A 74 -13.72 2.31 1.53
CA SER A 74 -13.65 0.91 1.94
C SER A 74 -12.37 0.58 2.73
N VAL A 75 -11.33 1.41 2.64
CA VAL A 75 -10.02 1.14 3.24
C VAL A 75 -9.95 1.72 4.65
N HIS A 76 -9.93 0.86 5.67
CA HIS A 76 -9.89 1.26 7.08
C HIS A 76 -8.55 0.87 7.71
N ALA A 77 -7.86 1.82 8.35
CA ALA A 77 -6.54 1.59 8.98
C ALA A 77 -6.63 0.84 10.34
N TYR A 78 -7.82 0.71 10.89
CA TYR A 78 -8.05 0.07 12.18
C TYR A 78 -9.39 -0.68 12.19
N ARG A 79 -9.55 -1.60 13.13
CA ARG A 79 -10.77 -2.38 13.33
C ARG A 79 -11.17 -2.36 14.80
N TYR A 80 -12.42 -2.05 15.08
CA TYR A 80 -12.97 -2.21 16.43
C TYR A 80 -13.08 -3.70 16.78
N VAL A 81 -12.39 -4.14 17.82
CA VAL A 81 -12.65 -5.44 18.47
C VAL A 81 -13.84 -5.30 19.42
N MET A 82 -13.98 -4.14 20.05
CA MET A 82 -15.12 -3.75 20.86
C MET A 82 -15.38 -2.26 20.64
N LYS A 83 -16.66 -1.86 20.64
CA LYS A 83 -17.03 -0.44 20.53
C LYS A 83 -16.61 0.34 21.78
N PRO A 84 -16.36 1.65 21.69
CA PRO A 84 -16.10 2.48 22.85
C PRO A 84 -17.21 2.33 23.89
N THR A 85 -16.82 2.02 25.13
CA THR A 85 -17.77 1.81 26.23
C THR A 85 -18.05 3.14 26.90
N LEU A 86 -19.32 3.39 27.23
CA LEU A 86 -19.70 4.56 28.01
C LEU A 86 -19.36 4.30 29.49
N PRO A 87 -18.50 5.11 30.13
CA PRO A 87 -18.10 4.87 31.51
C PRO A 87 -19.28 5.09 32.47
N ILE A 88 -19.64 4.05 33.22
CA ILE A 88 -20.75 4.08 34.19
C ILE A 88 -20.42 4.99 35.39
N ARG A 89 -19.14 5.07 35.77
CA ARG A 89 -18.66 5.85 36.91
C ARG A 89 -17.52 6.75 36.45
N ARG A 90 -17.54 8.01 36.90
CA ARG A 90 -16.44 8.95 36.71
C ARG A 90 -15.27 8.51 37.58
N ASP A 91 -14.05 8.59 37.06
CA ASP A 91 -12.87 8.15 37.79
C ASP A 91 -12.49 9.12 38.92
N SER A 92 -12.70 10.42 38.72
CA SER A 92 -12.37 11.48 39.70
C SER A 92 -13.24 12.74 39.58
N PRO A 93 -13.40 13.52 40.68
CA PRO A 93 -12.98 13.20 42.06
C PRO A 93 -13.97 12.26 42.78
N LYS A 94 -13.43 11.35 43.60
CA LYS A 94 -14.24 10.40 44.39
C LYS A 94 -14.81 11.09 45.63
N LYS A 95 -16.09 11.47 45.56
CA LYS A 95 -16.82 12.24 46.60
C LYS A 95 -16.63 11.72 48.03
N ALA A 96 -16.62 10.39 48.20
CA ALA A 96 -16.41 9.77 49.50
C ALA A 96 -15.02 10.04 50.06
N ILE A 97 -13.97 9.81 49.26
CA ILE A 97 -12.58 10.04 49.67
C ILE A 97 -12.33 11.52 49.94
N THR A 98 -12.85 12.41 49.09
CA THR A 98 -12.71 13.86 49.28
C THR A 98 -13.36 14.33 50.57
N LEU A 99 -14.54 13.78 50.92
CA LEU A 99 -15.24 14.15 52.15
C LEU A 99 -14.49 13.65 53.39
N VAL A 100 -14.01 12.40 53.37
CA VAL A 100 -13.20 11.84 54.47
C VAL A 100 -11.93 12.66 54.68
N LEU A 101 -11.20 13.00 53.61
CA LEU A 101 -10.01 13.83 53.70
C LEU A 101 -10.30 15.23 54.26
N ALA A 102 -11.39 15.86 53.81
CA ALA A 102 -11.79 17.17 54.32
C ALA A 102 -12.09 17.14 55.82
N VAL A 103 -12.78 16.11 56.31
CA VAL A 103 -13.08 15.93 57.74
C VAL A 103 -11.82 15.70 58.56
N LEU A 104 -10.92 14.82 58.09
CA LEU A 104 -9.66 14.55 58.78
C LEU A 104 -8.79 15.81 58.90
N ILE A 105 -8.65 16.57 57.81
CA ILE A 105 -7.89 17.83 57.80
C ILE A 105 -8.54 18.85 58.74
N GLY A 106 -9.86 19.02 58.68
CA GLY A 106 -10.60 19.91 59.57
C GLY A 106 -10.45 19.54 61.06
N GLY A 107 -10.49 18.25 61.38
CA GLY A 107 -10.31 17.74 62.74
C GLY A 107 -8.91 18.02 63.30
N MET A 108 -7.87 17.78 62.51
CA MET A 108 -6.48 18.08 62.91
C MET A 108 -6.28 19.57 63.19
N ILE A 109 -6.78 20.44 62.31
CA ILE A 109 -6.69 21.90 62.48
C ILE A 109 -7.48 22.35 63.74
N GLY A 110 -8.70 21.84 63.92
CA GLY A 110 -9.54 22.18 65.07
C GLY A 110 -8.91 21.78 66.41
N ALA A 111 -8.34 20.57 66.49
CA ALA A 111 -7.62 20.10 67.68
C ALA A 111 -6.41 21.00 68.00
N GLY A 112 -5.63 21.38 66.98
CA GLY A 112 -4.50 22.30 67.14
C GLY A 112 -4.90 23.65 67.72
N VAL A 113 -6.02 24.24 67.28
CA VAL A 113 -6.52 25.53 67.79
C VAL A 113 -6.93 25.44 69.26
N VAL A 114 -7.65 24.38 69.65
CA VAL A 114 -8.10 24.19 71.04
C VAL A 114 -6.91 23.99 71.98
N LEU A 115 -5.97 23.12 71.61
CA LEU A 115 -4.77 22.87 72.41
C LEU A 115 -3.90 24.13 72.51
N GLY A 116 -3.70 24.87 71.42
CA GLY A 116 -2.95 26.13 71.43
C GLY A 116 -3.59 27.19 72.33
N ARG A 117 -4.92 27.35 72.27
CA ARG A 117 -5.65 28.27 73.16
C ARG A 117 -5.53 27.84 74.62
N ASN A 118 -5.64 26.55 74.91
CA ASN A 118 -5.55 26.03 76.27
C ASN A 118 -4.13 26.19 76.85
N ALA A 119 -3.09 25.89 76.06
CA ALA A 119 -1.70 26.04 76.46
C ALA A 119 -1.35 27.51 76.77
N LEU A 120 -1.79 28.47 75.95
CA LEU A 120 -1.57 29.89 76.20
C LEU A 120 -2.28 30.39 77.47
N ARG A 121 -3.50 29.90 77.75
CA ARG A 121 -4.22 30.21 79.00
C ARG A 121 -3.50 29.62 80.22
N GLY A 122 -3.08 28.36 80.13
CA GLY A 122 -2.32 27.69 81.20
C GLY A 122 -0.94 28.31 81.44
N TYR A 123 -0.31 28.88 80.40
CA TYR A 123 0.95 29.60 80.53
C TYR A 123 0.76 30.97 81.20
N LYS A 124 -0.27 31.73 80.81
CA LYS A 124 -0.59 33.03 81.45
C LYS A 124 -0.95 32.88 82.94
N ALA A 125 -1.69 31.84 83.31
CA ALA A 125 -2.05 31.57 84.70
C ALA A 125 -0.87 31.10 85.59
N LYS A 126 0.27 30.75 84.99
CA LYS A 126 1.52 30.40 85.70
C LYS A 126 2.54 31.55 85.71
N ALA A 127 2.28 32.62 84.97
CA ALA A 127 3.14 33.79 84.85
C ALA A 127 2.65 34.99 85.70
N GLU A 128 1.55 34.81 86.42
CA GLU A 128 1.04 35.66 87.50
C GLU A 128 1.29 34.95 88.84
#